data_AF-A0A5K8A1U7-F1
#
_entry.id   AF-A0A5K8A1U7-F1
#
_cell.length_a   1.000
_cell.length_b   1.000
_cell.length_c   1.000
_cell.angle_alpha   90.00
_cell.angle_beta   90.00
_cell.angle_gamma   90.00
#
_symmetry.space_group_name_H-M   'P 1'
#
loop_
_entity.id
_entity.type
_entity.pdbx_description
1 polymer ?
#
loop_
_entity_poly.entity_id
_entity_poly.type
_entity_poly.pdbx_seq_one_letter_code
_entity_poly.pdbx_strand_id
1 'polypeptide(L)' 'MIRMIITGNSGSGKAWLAGRLVDPTGGPVIYLDHIFWEPGVFEQTKNAADYVLQQ' A
#
# COMPACT_ATOMS: atom_id res chain seq x y z
N MET A 1 -16.54 -9.92 -15.38
CA MET A 1 -15.95 -8.76 -14.68
C MET A 1 -14.45 -8.98 -14.58
N ILE A 2 -13.63 -7.97 -14.88
CA ILE A 2 -12.16 -8.06 -14.86
C ILE A 2 -11.65 -7.40 -13.57
N ARG A 3 -10.71 -8.05 -12.87
CA ARG A 3 -10.01 -7.50 -11.70
C ARG A 3 -8.50 -7.52 -11.97
N MET A 4 -7.82 -6.46 -11.55
CA MET A 4 -6.38 -6.31 -11.69
C MET A 4 -5.78 -6.15 -10.29
N ILE A 5 -4.71 -6.89 -10.02
CA ILE A 5 -3.93 -6.79 -8.77
C ILE A 5 -2.55 -6.27 -9.14
N ILE A 6 -2.09 -5.24 -8.43
CA ILE A 6 -0.76 -4.64 -8.61
C ILE A 6 0.09 -5.06 -7.42
N THR A 7 1.18 -5.78 -7.68
CA THR A 7 2.12 -6.27 -6.66
C THR A 7 3.54 -5.75 -6.90
N GLY A 8 4.41 -5.82 -5.90
CA GLY A 8 5.76 -5.27 -5.94
C GLY A 8 6.24 -4.80 -4.57
N ASN A 9 7.55 -4.58 -4.45
CA ASN A 9 8.20 -4.16 -3.20
C ASN A 9 7.67 -2.82 -2.66
N SER A 10 7.92 -2.55 -1.38
CA SER A 10 7.63 -1.23 -0.79
C SER A 10 8.35 -0.12 -1.60
N GLY A 11 7.69 1.03 -1.78
CA GLY A 11 8.22 2.15 -2.56
C GLY A 11 8.23 1.99 -4.09
N SER A 12 7.84 0.83 -4.66
CA SER A 12 7.88 0.61 -6.12
C SER A 12 6.81 1.36 -6.93
N GLY A 13 6.00 2.22 -6.30
CA GLY A 13 4.99 3.02 -7.00
C GLY A 13 3.64 2.34 -7.28
N LYS A 14 3.30 1.24 -6.59
CA LYS A 14 2.01 0.51 -6.81
C LYS A 14 0.77 1.42 -6.67
N ALA A 15 0.73 2.25 -5.63
CA ALA A 15 -0.37 3.17 -5.39
C ALA A 15 -0.47 4.25 -6.46
N TRP A 16 0.67 4.73 -6.95
CA TRP A 16 0.75 5.69 -8.04
C TRP A 16 0.22 5.10 -9.36
N LEU A 17 0.65 3.87 -9.69
CA LEU A 17 0.19 3.17 -10.89
C LEU A 17 -1.31 2.84 -10.82
N ALA A 18 -1.81 2.42 -9.65
CA ALA A 18 -3.23 2.12 -9.44
C ALA A 18 -4.13 3.33 -9.72
N GLY A 19 -3.77 4.50 -9.17
CA GLY A 19 -4.51 5.75 -9.43
C GLY A 19 -4.50 6.12 -10.92
N ARG A 20 -3.34 6.03 -11.57
CA ARG A 20 -3.18 6.36 -12.99
C ARG A 20 -3.99 5.47 -13.93
N LEU A 21 -4.17 4.19 -13.57
CA LEU A 21 -4.98 3.24 -14.35
C LEU A 21 -6.49 3.45 -14.14
N VAL A 22 -6.88 3.96 -12.98
CA VAL A 22 -8.27 4.28 -12.67
C VAL A 22 -8.72 5.61 -13.28
N ASP A 23 -7.85 6.62 -13.35
CA ASP A 23 -8.14 7.91 -13.99
C ASP A 23 -8.90 7.78 -15.35
N PRO A 24 -8.44 6.93 -16.30
CA PRO A 24 -9.15 6.73 -17.57
C PRO A 24 -10.28 5.69 -17.53
N THR A 25 -10.31 4.78 -16.55
CA THR A 25 -11.26 3.65 -16.51
C THR A 25 -12.45 3.84 -15.57
N GLY A 26 -12.38 4.82 -14.65
CA GLY A 26 -13.44 5.15 -13.70
C GLY A 26 -13.74 4.07 -12.65
N GLY A 27 -12.87 3.06 -12.53
CA GLY A 27 -13.05 1.94 -11.59
C GLY A 27 -12.61 2.27 -10.15
N PRO A 28 -13.05 1.52 -9.13
CA PRO A 28 -12.54 1.71 -7.77
C PRO A 28 -11.09 1.24 -7.63
N VAL A 29 -10.25 2.05 -6.99
CA VAL A 29 -8.95 1.58 -6.45
C VAL A 29 -9.19 0.98 -5.08
N ILE A 30 -8.74 -0.26 -4.87
CA ILE A 30 -8.81 -0.95 -3.58
C ILE A 30 -7.38 -1.15 -3.06
N TYR A 31 -7.07 -0.50 -1.94
CA TYR A 31 -5.80 -0.65 -1.22
C TYR A 31 -5.93 -1.81 -0.23
N LEU A 32 -5.31 -2.94 -0.55
CA LEU A 32 -5.39 -4.18 0.25
C LEU A 32 -4.77 -4.03 1.65
N ASP A 33 -3.74 -3.19 1.77
CA ASP A 33 -3.08 -2.80 3.02
C ASP A 33 -4.03 -2.10 4.00
N HIS A 34 -5.04 -1.37 3.51
CA HIS A 34 -6.05 -0.74 4.36
C HIS A 34 -7.12 -1.71 4.86
N ILE A 35 -7.28 -2.87 4.21
CA ILE A 35 -8.37 -3.82 4.48
C ILE A 35 -7.89 -5.01 5.34
N PHE A 36 -6.61 -5.39 5.24
CA PHE A 36 -6.10 -6.66 5.78
C PHE A 36 -5.01 -6.53 6.83
N TRP A 37 -4.82 -5.35 7.43
CA TRP A 37 -4.02 -5.25 8.66
C TRP A 37 -4.95 -5.20 9.86
N GLU A 38 -4.83 -6.18 10.75
CA GLU A 38 -5.48 -6.16 12.06
C GLU A 38 -5.20 -4.81 12.76
N PRO A 39 -6.19 -4.20 13.42
CA PRO A 39 -5.96 -2.98 14.17
C PRO A 39 -4.87 -3.23 15.21
N GLY A 40 -3.69 -2.61 15.03
CA GLY A 40 -2.56 -2.70 15.95
C GLY A 40 -1.21 -3.17 15.37
N VAL A 41 -1.13 -3.67 14.12
CA VAL A 41 0.13 -4.27 13.61
C VAL A 41 1.07 -3.26 12.92
N PHE A 42 0.57 -2.14 12.38
CA PHE A 42 1.40 -1.17 11.62
C PHE A 42 1.14 0.31 11.97
N GLU A 43 0.68 0.62 13.19
CA GLU A 43 0.74 2.01 13.70
C GLU A 43 2.17 2.47 14.02
N GLN A 44 3.17 1.61 13.85
CA GLN A 44 4.58 1.91 14.04
C GLN A 44 5.31 2.05 12.70
N THR A 45 5.14 3.19 12.04
CA THR A 45 6.21 3.71 11.17
C THR A 45 6.11 5.22 11.05
N LYS A 46 6.34 5.89 12.18
CA LYS A 46 6.79 7.28 12.20
C LYS A 46 7.96 7.48 13.16
N ASN A 47 9.01 6.68 13.01
CA ASN A 47 10.37 7.16 13.26
C ASN A 47 11.41 6.20 12.66
N ALA A 48 12.18 6.68 11.68
CA ALA A 48 13.34 5.95 11.15
C ALA A 48 14.45 5.78 12.21
N ALA A 49 14.36 6.52 13.33
CA ALA A 49 15.30 6.46 14.44
C ALA A 49 15.13 5.22 15.35
N ASP A 50 13.96 4.58 15.37
CA ASP A 50 13.66 3.51 16.34
C ASP A 50 14.28 2.15 15.95
N TYR A 51 14.68 1.95 14.69
CA TYR A 51 15.24 0.67 14.23
C TYR A 51 16.72 0.45 14.58
N VAL A 52 17.44 1.48 15.06
CA VAL A 52 18.90 1.40 15.29
C VAL A 52 19.25 0.91 16.71
N LEU A 53 18.29 0.81 17.64
CA LEU A 53 18.55 0.48 19.04
C LEU A 53 18.23 -0.98 19.44
N GLN A 54 18.00 -1.87 18.47
CA GLN A 54 17.80 -3.31 18.73
C GLN A 54 18.77 -4.21 17.94
N GLN A 55 20.03 -3.79 17.81
CA GLN A 55 21.13 -4.69 17.41
C GLN A 55 22.20 -4.74 18.50
#